data_AF-A0A1G0NB74-F1
#
_entry.id   AF-A0A1G0NB74-F1
#
_cell.length_a   1.000
_cell.length_b   1.000
_cell.length_c   1.000
_cell.angle_alpha   90.00
_cell.angle_beta   90.00
_cell.angle_gamma   90.00
#
_symmetry.space_group_name_H-M   'P 1'
#
loop_
_entity.id
_entity.type
_entity.pdbx_description
1 polymer ?
#
loop_
_entity_poly.entity_id
_entity_poly.type
_entity_poly.pdbx_seq_one_letter_code
_entity_poly.pdbx_strand_id
1 'polypeptide(L)' 'MYLGPAILFSLFASLFYVPGFLDMPLGMLTARQFISQLLFSLFGLIALASLARSIELDPVWPWRPEFRSLMSRLLGRVS' A
#
# COMPACT_ATOMS: atom_id res chain seq x y z
N MET A 1 8.75 -0.51 10.76
CA MET A 1 8.80 -0.45 9.29
C MET A 1 7.45 -0.88 8.74
N TYR A 2 6.59 0.08 8.42
CA TYR A 2 5.24 -0.15 7.89
C TYR A 2 5.18 -0.20 6.35
N LEU A 3 6.28 0.18 5.68
CA LEU A 3 6.40 0.09 4.23
C LEU A 3 6.25 -1.35 3.70
N GLY A 4 6.87 -2.32 4.39
CA GLY A 4 6.79 -3.74 4.02
C GLY A 4 5.35 -4.26 4.00
N PRO A 5 4.57 -4.08 5.10
CA PRO A 5 3.15 -4.36 5.13
C PRO A 5 2.35 -3.66 4.03
N ALA A 6 2.62 -2.37 3.76
CA ALA A 6 1.92 -1.63 2.71
C ALA A 6 2.10 -2.26 1.32
N ILE A 7 3.33 -2.63 0.97
CA ILE A 7 3.64 -3.31 -0.29
C ILE A 7 2.98 -4.68 -0.34
N LEU A 8 3.11 -5.47 0.73
CA LEU A 8 2.55 -6.81 0.81
C LEU A 8 1.04 -6.80 0.60
N PHE A 9 0.31 -5.98 1.37
CA PHE A 9 -1.14 -5.89 1.24
C PHE A 9 -1.58 -5.32 -0.10
N SER A 10 -0.81 -4.42 -0.72
CA SER A 10 -1.10 -3.95 -2.08
C SER A 10 -0.97 -5.06 -3.12
N LEU A 11 0.02 -5.95 -2.98
CA LEU A 11 0.17 -7.13 -3.84
C LEU A 11 -0.97 -8.13 -3.62
N PHE A 12 -1.39 -8.34 -2.38
CA PHE A 12 -2.56 -9.18 -2.10
C PHE A 12 -3.84 -8.57 -2.66
N ALA A 13 -4.04 -7.26 -2.55
CA ALA A 13 -5.19 -6.58 -3.12
C ALA A 13 -5.29 -6.83 -4.63
N SER A 14 -4.19 -6.71 -5.39
CA SER A 14 -4.21 -6.89 -6.84
C SER A 14 -4.68 -8.29 -7.28
N LEU A 15 -4.47 -9.33 -6.46
CA LEU A 15 -4.96 -10.69 -6.74
C LEU A 15 -6.49 -10.79 -6.75
N PHE A 16 -7.18 -9.89 -6.06
CA PHE A 16 -8.64 -9.86 -5.95
C PHE A 16 -9.29 -8.78 -6.83
N TYR A 17 -8.51 -8.10 -7.65
CA TYR A 17 -9.03 -7.07 -8.54
C TYR A 17 -10.02 -7.67 -9.56
N VAL A 18 -11.23 -7.11 -9.61
CA VAL A 18 -12.27 -7.48 -10.58
C VAL A 18 -12.36 -6.39 -11.65
N PRO A 19 -11.90 -6.65 -12.89
CA PRO A 19 -11.98 -5.68 -13.97
C PRO A 19 -13.43 -5.33 -14.30
N GLY A 20 -13.71 -4.04 -14.51
CA GLY A 20 -15.04 -3.57 -14.90
C GLY A 20 -16.13 -3.81 -13.83
N PHE A 21 -15.77 -4.04 -12.57
CA PHE A 21 -16.75 -4.29 -11.50
C PHE A 21 -17.79 -3.16 -11.39
N LEU A 22 -17.36 -1.90 -11.53
CA LEU A 22 -18.25 -0.74 -11.47
C LEU A 22 -19.18 -0.63 -12.68
N ASP A 23 -18.85 -1.31 -13.78
CA ASP A 23 -19.65 -1.35 -15.01
C ASP A 23 -20.62 -2.54 -15.03
N MET A 24 -20.52 -3.47 -14.07
CA MET A 24 -21.38 -4.65 -13.99
C MET A 24 -22.74 -4.29 -13.36
N PRO A 25 -23.86 -4.67 -14.00
CA PRO A 25 -25.17 -4.49 -13.39
C PRO A 25 -25.31 -5.40 -12.16
N LEU A 26 -25.85 -4.86 -11.06
CA LEU A 26 -25.97 -5.57 -9.78
C LEU A 26 -26.70 -6.92 -9.88
N GLY A 27 -27.68 -7.03 -10.79
CA GLY A 27 -28.43 -8.28 -11.03
C GLY A 27 -27.63 -9.40 -11.71
N MET A 28 -26.44 -9.09 -12.25
CA MET A 28 -25.53 -10.07 -12.85
C MET A 28 -24.30 -10.37 -11.97
N LEU A 29 -24.20 -9.74 -10.79
CA LEU A 29 -23.09 -9.98 -9.87
C LEU A 29 -23.16 -11.40 -9.30
N THR A 30 -22.09 -12.15 -9.53
CA THR A 30 -21.89 -13.44 -8.86
C THR A 30 -21.38 -13.20 -7.44
N ALA A 31 -21.72 -14.11 -6.51
CA ALA A 31 -21.22 -14.06 -5.14
C ALA A 31 -19.68 -14.04 -5.08
N ARG A 32 -19.02 -14.73 -6.02
CA ARG A 32 -17.56 -14.72 -6.16
C ARG A 32 -17.03 -13.31 -6.46
N GLN A 33 -17.59 -12.61 -7.45
CA GLN A 33 -17.15 -11.26 -7.81
C GLN A 33 -17.36 -10.28 -6.65
N PHE A 34 -18.47 -10.42 -5.93
CA PHE A 34 -18.74 -9.60 -4.76
C PHE A 34 -17.71 -9.83 -3.63
N ILE A 35 -17.40 -11.10 -3.32
CA ILE A 35 -16.38 -11.45 -2.32
C ILE A 35 -14.99 -10.97 -2.76
N SER A 36 -14.62 -11.17 -4.03
CA SER A 36 -13.35 -10.65 -4.57
C SER A 36 -13.26 -9.14 -4.44
N GLN A 37 -14.32 -8.39 -4.78
CA GLN A 37 -14.32 -6.94 -4.63
C GLN A 37 -14.22 -6.50 -3.16
N LEU A 38 -14.88 -7.20 -2.23
CA LEU A 38 -14.75 -6.95 -0.80
C LEU A 38 -13.31 -7.17 -0.32
N LEU A 39 -12.67 -8.27 -0.72
CA LEU A 39 -11.29 -8.58 -0.37
C LEU A 39 -10.32 -7.55 -0.98
N PHE A 40 -10.50 -7.18 -2.25
CA PHE A 40 -9.75 -6.12 -2.91
C PHE A 40 -9.82 -4.82 -2.09
N SER A 41 -11.03 -4.43 -1.69
CA SER A 41 -11.26 -3.20 -0.93
C SER A 41 -10.63 -3.26 0.46
N LEU A 42 -10.77 -4.38 1.18
CA LEU A 42 -10.19 -4.57 2.51
C LEU A 42 -8.66 -4.53 2.46
N PHE A 43 -8.04 -5.32 1.58
CA PHE A 43 -6.58 -5.34 1.45
C PHE A 43 -6.03 -4.00 0.95
N GLY A 44 -6.74 -3.34 0.02
CA GLY A 44 -6.42 -1.98 -0.41
C GLY A 44 -6.42 -0.99 0.75
N LEU A 45 -7.47 -0.96 1.57
CA LEU A 45 -7.56 -0.08 2.74
C LEU A 45 -6.45 -0.35 3.77
N ILE A 46 -6.13 -1.63 4.02
CA ILE A 46 -5.03 -2.01 4.93
C ILE A 46 -3.68 -1.56 4.35
N ALA A 47 -3.47 -1.70 3.04
CA ALA A 47 -2.27 -1.23 2.35
C ALA A 47 -2.11 0.29 2.48
N LEU A 48 -3.19 1.05 2.25
CA LEU A 48 -3.20 2.50 2.42
C LEU A 48 -2.93 2.92 3.87
N ALA A 49 -3.57 2.27 4.85
CA ALA A 49 -3.33 2.56 6.26
C ALA A 49 -1.88 2.26 6.68
N SER A 50 -1.32 1.16 6.16
CA SER A 50 0.08 0.80 6.38
C SER A 50 1.03 1.80 5.73
N LEU A 51 0.70 2.29 4.52
CA LEU A 51 1.48 3.32 3.83
C LEU A 51 1.45 4.64 4.60
N ALA A 52 0.29 5.06 5.08
CA ALA A 52 0.15 6.26 5.90
C ALA A 52 1.02 6.19 7.16
N ARG A 53 0.97 5.06 7.89
CA ARG A 53 1.84 4.82 9.04
C ARG A 53 3.32 4.78 8.66
N SER A 54 3.66 4.28 7.47
CA SER A 54 5.03 4.30 6.99
C SER A 54 5.53 5.73 6.78
N ILE A 55 4.72 6.59 6.17
CA ILE A 55 5.03 8.01 5.99
C ILE A 55 5.24 8.71 7.35
N GLU A 56 4.43 8.36 8.35
CA GLU A 56 4.47 8.93 9.70
C GLU A 56 5.62 8.44 10.58
N LEU A 57 6.02 7.18 10.46
CA LEU A 57 6.91 6.53 11.44
C LEU A 57 8.21 6.00 10.83
N ASP A 58 8.27 5.73 9.53
CA ASP A 58 9.46 5.14 8.94
C ASP A 58 10.50 6.23 8.57
N PRO A 59 11.77 6.05 8.95
CA PRO A 59 12.84 7.01 8.65
C PRO A 59 13.40 6.88 7.23
N VAL A 60 12.76 6.06 6.38
CA VAL A 60 13.19 5.78 4.99
C VAL A 60 12.82 6.90 4.01
N TRP A 61 11.94 7.83 4.42
CA TRP A 61 11.41 8.83 3.52
C TRP A 61 12.33 10.06 3.38
N PRO A 62 12.49 10.62 2.17
CA PRO A 62 13.51 11.63 1.86
C PRO A 62 13.35 12.98 2.59
N TRP A 63 12.14 13.29 3.06
CA TRP A 63 11.87 14.47 3.88
C TRP A 63 12.23 14.28 5.36
N ARG A 64 12.50 13.05 5.82
CA ARG A 64 12.88 12.80 7.21
C ARG A 64 14.34 13.23 7.47
N PRO A 65 14.61 13.88 8.62
CA PRO A 65 15.96 14.28 8.98
C PRO A 65 16.90 13.08 9.12
N GLU A 66 16.38 11.95 9.61
CA GLU A 66 17.12 10.68 9.74
C GLU A 66 17.58 10.15 8.38
N PHE A 67 16.72 10.16 7.36
CA PHE A 67 17.09 9.78 6.00
C PHE A 67 18.17 10.70 5.43
N ARG A 68 18.01 12.02 5.61
CA ARG A 68 18.97 13.01 5.13
C ARG A 68 20.34 12.85 5.79
N SER A 69 20.37 12.55 7.09
CA SER A 69 21.59 12.26 7.85
C SER A 69 22.24 10.95 7.42
N LEU A 70 21.45 9.90 7.20
CA LEU A 70 21.95 8.62 6.68
C LEU A 70 22.53 8.79 5.26
N MET A 71 21.83 9.52 4.38
CA MET A 71 22.32 9.82 3.04
C MET A 71 23.55 10.72 3.04
N SER A 72 23.62 11.74 3.90
CA SER A 72 24.80 12.61 3.97
C SER A 72 26.03 11.85 4.47
N ARG A 73 25.86 10.90 5.40
CA ARG A 73 26.91 9.95 5.83
C ARG A 73 27.32 9.00 4.70
N LEU A 74 26.36 8.38 4.01
CA LEU A 74 26.65 7.45 2.91
C LEU A 74 27.31 8.13 1.71
N LEU A 75 26.97 9.40 1.45
CA LEU A 75 27.59 10.22 0.41
C LEU A 75 28.93 10.84 0.86
N GLY A 76 29.42 10.52 2.06
CA GLY A 76 30.70 11.03 2.58
C GLY A 76 30.73 12.54 2.80
N ARG A 77 29.58 13.19 2.90
CA ARG A 77 29.46 14.65 3.05
C ARG A 77 29.51 15.12 4.50
N VAL A 78 29.48 14.18 5.46
CA VAL A 78 29.62 14.44 6.89
C VAL A 78 30.70 13.49 7.41
N SER A 79 31.93 14.00 7.46
CA SER A 79 33.07 13.42 8.19
C SER A 79 33.08 13.91 9.63
#